data_AF-A0A1I4X785-F1
#
_entry.id   AF-A0A1I4X785-F1
#
_cell.length_a   1.000
_cell.length_b   1.000
_cell.length_c   1.000
_cell.angle_alpha   90.00
_cell.angle_beta   90.00
_cell.angle_gamma   90.00
#
_symmetry.space_group_name_H-M   'P 1'
#
loop_
_entity.id
_entity.type
_entity.pdbx_description
1 polymer ?
#
loop_
_entity_poly.entity_id
_entity_poly.type
_entity_poly.pdbx_seq_one_letter_code
_entity_poly.pdbx_strand_id
1 'polypeptide(L)'
;MKSKLTILLFFLFQLGFSQIPCISKNFKFNNFIDAFIYTNNDENFKPDLSLIHVSSLYYKGKGYMITITRDNIKSIMVKPNSEHLEFFKYKNLDLLLQGNTTKDIKFLKKIISNKVVSNNSKVEFIKPYNNVSYDPYQWFLLFDKKMNLISYELPEEEETIKEVFKKFNIISHNKASSDLQN
;
A
#
# COMPACT_ATOMS: atom_id res chain seq x y z
N MET A 1 9.82 -43.38 20.68
CA MET A 1 9.60 -42.91 19.29
C MET A 1 8.66 -41.69 19.17
N LYS A 2 8.39 -40.91 20.24
CA LYS A 2 7.45 -39.78 20.17
C LYS A 2 8.07 -38.43 19.78
N SER A 3 9.39 -38.24 19.92
CA SER A 3 10.04 -36.94 19.64
C SER A 3 10.31 -36.68 18.14
N LYS A 4 10.50 -37.71 17.33
CA LYS A 4 10.76 -37.56 15.88
C LYS A 4 9.52 -37.10 15.11
N LEU A 5 8.32 -37.47 15.57
CA LEU A 5 7.05 -37.09 14.92
C LEU A 5 6.72 -35.60 15.18
N THR A 6 7.02 -35.09 16.37
CA THR A 6 6.79 -33.67 16.72
C THR A 6 7.68 -32.73 15.91
N ILE A 7 8.93 -33.13 15.68
CA ILE A 7 9.88 -32.36 14.86
C ILE A 7 9.43 -32.33 13.40
N LEU A 8 8.95 -33.46 12.85
CA LEU A 8 8.42 -33.52 11.49
C LEU A 8 7.16 -32.65 11.30
N LEU A 9 6.27 -32.59 12.29
CA LEU A 9 5.11 -31.67 12.28
C LEU A 9 5.54 -30.20 12.34
N PHE A 10 6.60 -29.87 13.08
CA PHE A 10 7.14 -28.50 13.16
C PHE A 10 7.76 -28.06 11.82
N PHE A 11 8.41 -28.98 11.10
CA PHE A 11 8.96 -28.71 9.76
C PHE A 11 7.90 -28.61 8.67
N LEU A 12 6.82 -29.39 8.74
CA LEU A 12 5.69 -29.26 7.81
C LEU A 12 4.92 -27.94 8.01
N PHE A 13 4.88 -27.40 9.23
CA PHE A 13 4.30 -26.07 9.49
C PHE A 13 5.09 -24.93 8.84
N GLN A 14 6.40 -25.12 8.60
CA GLN A 14 7.27 -24.12 7.96
C GLN A 14 7.11 -24.05 6.44
N LEU A 15 6.53 -25.08 5.80
CA LEU A 15 6.48 -25.22 4.34
C LEU A 15 5.14 -24.79 3.70
N GLY A 16 4.13 -24.40 4.47
CA GLY A 16 2.75 -24.24 3.97
C GLY A 16 2.16 -22.82 3.95
N PHE A 17 2.82 -21.80 4.49
CA PHE A 17 2.24 -20.46 4.55
C PHE A 17 2.94 -19.52 3.58
N SER A 18 2.19 -19.05 2.58
CA SER A 18 2.41 -17.73 1.97
C SER A 18 2.84 -16.76 3.08
N GLN A 19 4.12 -16.42 3.12
CA GLN A 19 4.72 -15.75 4.29
C GLN A 19 4.14 -14.34 4.41
N ILE A 20 3.08 -14.19 5.22
CA ILE A 20 2.66 -12.89 5.75
C ILE A 20 3.91 -12.31 6.42
N PRO A 21 4.31 -11.08 6.09
CA PRO A 21 5.59 -10.55 6.54
C PRO A 21 5.61 -10.45 8.06
N CYS A 22 6.80 -10.58 8.63
CA CYS A 22 7.03 -10.24 10.03
C CYS A 22 7.01 -8.72 10.14
N ILE A 23 5.84 -8.17 10.45
CA ILE A 23 5.64 -6.73 10.63
C ILE A 23 6.24 -6.34 11.99
N SER A 24 7.22 -5.45 11.98
CA SER A 24 7.74 -4.81 13.20
C SER A 24 6.60 -4.08 13.93
N LYS A 25 6.59 -4.13 15.27
CA LYS A 25 5.61 -3.39 16.10
C LYS A 25 5.61 -1.89 15.83
N ASN A 26 6.73 -1.35 15.34
CA ASN A 26 6.91 0.08 15.09
C ASN A 26 6.56 0.48 13.65
N PHE A 27 6.21 -0.47 12.78
CA PHE A 27 5.87 -0.16 11.39
C PHE A 27 4.52 0.58 11.33
N LYS A 28 4.50 1.72 10.64
CA LYS A 28 3.31 2.58 10.51
C LYS A 28 3.09 2.93 9.04
N PHE A 29 2.35 2.08 8.31
CA PHE A 29 2.04 2.37 6.91
C PHE A 29 1.20 3.64 6.74
N ASN A 30 0.39 3.98 7.75
CA ASN A 30 -0.35 5.24 7.85
C ASN A 30 0.52 6.49 7.58
N ASN A 31 1.79 6.47 7.98
CA ASN A 31 2.70 7.59 7.74
C ASN A 31 2.90 7.86 6.24
N PHE A 32 2.97 6.79 5.44
CA PHE A 32 3.10 6.89 3.98
C PHE A 32 1.81 7.41 3.34
N ILE A 33 0.64 6.94 3.79
CA ILE A 33 -0.65 7.44 3.30
C ILE A 33 -0.80 8.93 3.66
N ASP A 34 -0.45 9.32 4.87
CA ASP A 34 -0.52 10.71 5.33
C ASP A 34 0.43 11.62 4.55
N ALA A 35 1.65 11.13 4.29
CA ALA A 35 2.64 11.82 3.48
C ALA A 35 2.20 11.97 2.02
N PHE A 36 1.61 10.92 1.46
CA PHE A 36 1.03 10.93 0.11
C PHE A 36 -0.13 11.93 0.01
N ILE A 37 -1.05 11.94 0.97
CA ILE A 37 -2.14 12.92 0.99
C ILE A 37 -1.57 14.34 1.10
N TYR A 38 -0.58 14.55 1.98
CA TYR A 38 0.01 15.88 2.19
C TYR A 38 0.66 16.46 0.92
N THR A 39 1.39 15.63 0.18
CA THR A 39 2.06 16.02 -1.06
C THR A 39 1.07 16.23 -2.21
N ASN A 40 -0.05 15.51 -2.21
CA ASN A 40 -1.03 15.49 -3.30
C ASN A 40 -2.33 16.23 -2.98
N ASN A 41 -2.29 17.17 -2.04
CA ASN A 41 -3.40 18.03 -1.64
C ASN A 41 -3.23 19.43 -2.24
N ASP A 42 -3.23 19.50 -3.57
CA ASP A 42 -3.20 20.76 -4.32
C ASP A 42 -4.56 21.51 -4.25
N GLU A 43 -4.63 22.71 -4.80
CA GLU A 43 -5.85 23.55 -4.79
C GLU A 43 -7.07 22.88 -5.46
N ASN A 44 -6.85 21.84 -6.27
CA ASN A 44 -7.90 21.08 -6.95
C ASN A 44 -8.36 19.86 -6.14
N PHE A 45 -7.77 19.59 -4.97
CA PHE A 45 -8.16 18.47 -4.13
C PHE A 45 -9.55 18.66 -3.51
N LYS A 46 -10.45 17.75 -3.89
CA LYS A 46 -11.78 17.63 -3.30
C LYS A 46 -11.87 16.29 -2.57
N PRO A 47 -11.81 16.27 -1.22
CA PRO A 47 -11.83 15.05 -0.44
C PRO A 47 -13.01 14.13 -0.79
N ASP A 48 -14.19 14.71 -0.98
CA ASP A 48 -15.43 13.99 -1.26
C ASP A 48 -15.51 13.43 -2.69
N LEU A 49 -14.55 13.78 -3.56
CA LEU A 49 -14.45 13.30 -4.94
C LEU A 49 -13.17 12.49 -5.18
N SER A 50 -12.35 12.27 -4.15
CA SER A 50 -11.04 11.61 -4.25
C SER A 50 -11.05 10.27 -3.54
N LEU A 51 -10.49 9.25 -4.19
CA LEU A 51 -10.21 7.95 -3.63
C LEU A 51 -8.70 7.79 -3.48
N ILE A 52 -8.27 7.40 -2.29
CA ILE A 52 -6.94 6.85 -2.11
C ILE A 52 -7.01 5.36 -2.39
N HIS A 53 -6.24 4.91 -3.37
CA HIS A 53 -6.18 3.52 -3.75
C HIS A 53 -4.81 2.96 -3.36
N VAL A 54 -4.82 1.97 -2.46
CA VAL A 54 -3.63 1.27 -2.00
C VAL A 54 -3.67 -0.16 -2.51
N SER A 55 -2.68 -0.52 -3.32
CA SER A 55 -2.53 -1.88 -3.84
C SER A 55 -1.27 -2.54 -3.31
N SER A 56 -1.31 -3.86 -3.14
CA SER A 56 -0.12 -4.63 -2.76
C SER A 56 0.14 -5.82 -3.67
N LEU A 57 1.41 -6.03 -3.97
CA LEU A 57 1.93 -7.15 -4.73
C LEU A 57 3.08 -7.80 -3.96
N TYR A 58 2.94 -9.08 -3.64
CA TYR A 58 4.05 -9.86 -3.10
C TYR A 58 5.04 -10.26 -4.20
N TYR A 59 6.28 -9.77 -4.11
CA TYR A 59 7.36 -10.20 -4.98
C TYR A 59 8.10 -11.37 -4.31
N LYS A 60 7.87 -12.58 -4.82
CA LYS A 60 8.42 -13.83 -4.27
C LYS A 60 9.92 -13.70 -4.00
N GLY A 61 10.30 -13.91 -2.74
CA GLY A 61 11.70 -13.86 -2.30
C GLY A 61 12.26 -12.48 -2.00
N LYS A 62 11.69 -11.37 -2.52
CA LYS A 62 12.21 -10.01 -2.30
C LYS A 62 11.42 -9.24 -1.24
N GLY A 63 10.09 -9.31 -1.24
CA GLY A 63 9.25 -8.59 -0.29
C GLY A 63 7.93 -8.13 -0.90
N TYR A 64 7.50 -6.91 -0.56
CA TYR A 64 6.20 -6.36 -0.95
C TYR A 64 6.39 -5.07 -1.71
N MET A 65 5.79 -4.97 -2.89
CA MET A 65 5.56 -3.70 -3.56
C MET A 65 4.19 -3.19 -3.15
N ILE A 66 4.14 -1.99 -2.59
CA ILE A 66 2.89 -1.32 -2.24
C ILE A 66 2.83 -0.04 -3.05
N THR A 67 1.72 0.15 -3.73
CA THR A 67 1.47 1.35 -4.52
C THR A 67 0.38 2.17 -3.83
N ILE A 68 0.59 3.47 -3.71
CA ILE A 68 -0.44 4.43 -3.30
C ILE A 68 -0.76 5.31 -4.50
N THR A 69 -2.04 5.39 -4.86
CA THR A 69 -2.54 6.20 -5.96
C THR A 69 -3.68 7.08 -5.49
N ARG A 70 -3.87 8.22 -6.15
CA ARG A 70 -5.04 9.07 -6.00
C ARG A 70 -5.85 9.02 -7.28
N ASP A 71 -7.05 8.51 -7.18
CA ASP A 71 -8.01 8.49 -8.28
C ASP A 71 -9.18 9.41 -7.97
N ASN A 72 -9.79 10.00 -9.00
CA ASN A 72 -11.09 10.64 -8.81
C ASN A 72 -12.15 9.54 -8.74
N ILE A 73 -13.03 9.61 -7.73
CA ILE A 73 -14.06 8.61 -7.42
C ILE A 73 -14.91 8.23 -8.65
N LYS A 74 -15.13 9.19 -9.57
CA LYS A 74 -15.96 9.02 -10.77
C LYS A 74 -15.26 8.35 -11.96
N SER A 75 -13.95 8.06 -11.90
CA SER A 75 -13.15 7.59 -13.04
C SER A 75 -12.58 6.17 -12.90
N ILE A 76 -12.98 5.43 -11.89
CA ILE A 76 -12.31 4.19 -11.51
C ILE A 76 -12.92 3.01 -12.26
N MET A 77 -12.09 2.25 -12.97
CA MET A 77 -12.51 1.02 -13.67
C MET A 77 -12.19 -0.21 -12.82
N VAL A 78 -12.96 -0.42 -11.76
CA VAL A 78 -12.77 -1.53 -10.83
C VAL A 78 -14.06 -2.35 -10.75
N LYS A 79 -13.96 -3.69 -10.75
CA LYS A 79 -15.13 -4.57 -10.59
C LYS A 79 -15.58 -4.55 -9.12
N PRO A 80 -16.71 -3.91 -8.77
CA PRO A 80 -17.05 -3.60 -7.37
C PRO A 80 -17.23 -4.82 -6.46
N ASN A 81 -17.50 -6.00 -7.03
CA ASN A 81 -17.77 -7.25 -6.30
C ASN A 81 -16.59 -8.25 -6.33
N SER A 82 -15.36 -7.78 -6.58
CA SER A 82 -14.19 -8.65 -6.48
C SER A 82 -13.83 -8.91 -5.03
N GLU A 83 -13.58 -10.18 -4.66
CA GLU A 83 -13.05 -10.54 -3.34
C GLU A 83 -11.62 -10.04 -3.07
N HIS A 84 -10.99 -9.43 -4.07
CA HIS A 84 -9.67 -8.81 -3.96
C HIS A 84 -9.73 -7.28 -3.81
N LEU A 85 -10.89 -6.77 -3.38
CA LEU A 85 -11.13 -5.36 -3.13
C LEU A 85 -11.92 -5.16 -1.83
N GLU A 86 -11.54 -4.16 -1.05
CA GLU A 86 -12.32 -3.73 0.11
C GLU A 86 -12.30 -2.22 0.26
N PHE A 87 -13.46 -1.63 0.62
CA PHE A 87 -13.64 -0.19 0.79
C PHE A 87 -13.69 0.21 2.26
N PHE A 88 -12.98 1.29 2.58
CA PHE A 88 -12.90 1.88 3.91
C PHE A 88 -12.99 3.40 3.82
N LYS A 89 -13.17 4.04 4.97
CA LYS A 89 -12.83 5.44 5.19
C LYS A 89 -11.49 5.54 5.89
N TYR A 90 -10.66 6.47 5.44
CA TYR A 90 -9.41 6.84 6.08
C TYR A 90 -9.39 8.35 6.26
N LYS A 91 -9.51 8.81 7.51
CA LYS A 91 -9.87 10.22 7.82
C LYS A 91 -11.18 10.57 7.09
N ASN A 92 -11.20 11.65 6.33
CA ASN A 92 -12.34 12.10 5.52
C ASN A 92 -12.33 11.58 4.07
N LEU A 93 -11.39 10.70 3.71
CA LEU A 93 -11.23 10.20 2.34
C LEU A 93 -11.77 8.78 2.19
N ASP A 94 -12.26 8.46 1.00
CA ASP A 94 -12.46 7.06 0.61
C ASP A 94 -11.10 6.38 0.43
N LEU A 95 -11.00 5.15 0.93
CA LEU A 95 -9.82 4.30 0.82
C LEU A 95 -10.23 2.97 0.19
N LEU A 96 -9.63 2.63 -0.96
CA LEU A 96 -9.76 1.34 -1.61
C LEU A 96 -8.49 0.52 -1.38
N LEU A 97 -8.66 -0.68 -0.85
CA LEU A 97 -7.60 -1.67 -0.75
C LEU A 97 -7.76 -2.66 -1.90
N GLN A 98 -6.70 -2.87 -2.68
CA GLN A 98 -6.67 -3.84 -3.77
C GLN A 98 -5.52 -4.82 -3.62
N GLY A 99 -5.81 -6.09 -3.93
CA GLY A 99 -4.82 -7.16 -3.98
C GLY A 99 -4.96 -8.00 -5.24
N ASN A 100 -4.01 -8.89 -5.47
CA ASN A 100 -4.18 -9.97 -6.46
C ASN A 100 -4.80 -11.22 -5.82
N THR A 101 -4.74 -11.30 -4.48
CA THR A 101 -5.30 -12.39 -3.69
C THR A 101 -5.98 -11.85 -2.43
N THR A 102 -6.83 -12.67 -1.81
CA THR A 102 -7.43 -12.34 -0.50
C THR A 102 -6.38 -12.18 0.62
N LYS A 103 -5.17 -12.76 0.47
CA LYS A 103 -4.07 -12.61 1.43
C LYS A 103 -3.48 -11.21 1.38
N ASP A 104 -3.41 -10.61 0.20
CA ASP A 104 -2.92 -9.25 0.00
C ASP A 104 -3.85 -8.25 0.70
N ILE A 105 -5.17 -8.42 0.56
CA ILE A 105 -6.17 -7.62 1.28
C ILE A 105 -6.05 -7.79 2.79
N LYS A 106 -5.92 -9.03 3.28
CA LYS A 106 -5.70 -9.29 4.72
C LYS A 106 -4.43 -8.62 5.24
N PHE A 107 -3.37 -8.61 4.42
CA PHE A 107 -2.11 -7.94 4.74
C PHE A 107 -2.27 -6.41 4.80
N LEU A 108 -2.86 -5.78 3.78
CA LEU A 108 -3.13 -4.34 3.77
C LEU A 108 -3.98 -3.92 4.99
N LYS A 109 -5.02 -4.68 5.32
CA LYS A 109 -5.86 -4.45 6.49
C LYS A 109 -5.09 -4.52 7.81
N LYS A 110 -4.02 -5.31 7.86
CA LYS A 110 -3.18 -5.45 9.06
C LYS A 110 -2.23 -4.26 9.22
N ILE A 111 -1.66 -3.75 8.13
CA ILE A 111 -0.66 -2.67 8.20
C ILE A 111 -1.26 -1.26 8.21
N ILE A 112 -2.47 -1.09 7.69
CA ILE A 112 -3.20 0.19 7.71
C ILE A 112 -4.10 0.24 8.94
N SER A 113 -3.81 1.12 9.88
CA SER A 113 -4.61 1.38 11.08
C SER A 113 -5.57 2.56 10.88
N ASN A 114 -6.43 2.84 11.87
CA ASN A 114 -7.33 4.02 11.89
C ASN A 114 -8.26 4.16 10.68
N LYS A 115 -8.63 3.03 10.06
CA LYS A 115 -9.63 2.95 9.00
C LYS A 115 -10.97 2.48 9.56
N VAL A 116 -12.06 2.98 9.01
CA VAL A 116 -13.42 2.58 9.38
C VAL A 116 -14.06 1.88 8.19
N VAL A 117 -14.77 0.77 8.41
CA VAL A 117 -15.48 0.08 7.33
C VAL A 117 -16.46 1.05 6.67
N SER A 118 -16.39 1.16 5.34
CA SER A 118 -17.31 1.98 4.57
C SER A 118 -18.35 1.07 3.93
N ASN A 119 -19.49 0.88 4.59
CA ASN A 119 -20.62 0.13 4.01
C ASN A 119 -21.31 0.89 2.86
N ASN A 120 -20.98 2.18 2.70
CA ASN A 120 -21.59 3.11 1.75
C ASN A 120 -20.52 3.84 0.95
N SER A 121 -19.60 3.09 0.33
CA SER A 121 -18.80 3.67 -0.75
C SER A 121 -19.79 4.03 -1.88
N LYS A 122 -20.28 5.27 -1.90
CA LYS A 122 -21.04 5.84 -3.04
C LYS A 122 -20.11 6.08 -4.25
N VAL A 123 -19.07 5.27 -4.39
CA VAL A 123 -18.13 5.34 -5.49
C VAL A 123 -18.88 4.80 -6.70
N GLU A 124 -19.47 5.72 -7.45
CA GLU A 124 -20.09 5.43 -8.73
C GLU A 124 -19.00 5.37 -9.78
N PHE A 125 -18.66 4.14 -10.17
CA PHE A 125 -17.72 3.84 -11.25
C PHE A 125 -18.35 4.22 -12.59
N ILE A 126 -18.01 5.38 -13.15
CA ILE A 126 -18.46 5.79 -14.49
C ILE A 126 -17.28 5.75 -15.46
N LYS A 127 -17.59 5.47 -16.73
CA LYS A 127 -16.64 5.43 -17.86
C LYS A 127 -15.71 6.66 -17.87
N PRO A 128 -14.45 6.51 -18.34
CA PRO A 128 -13.46 7.59 -18.33
C PRO A 128 -13.97 8.86 -19.03
N TYR A 129 -13.74 10.02 -18.41
CA TYR A 129 -14.07 11.34 -18.94
C TYR A 129 -12.81 12.03 -19.48
N ASN A 130 -12.94 12.69 -20.64
CA ASN A 130 -11.83 13.33 -21.35
C ASN A 130 -11.19 14.57 -20.66
N ASN A 131 -11.68 14.99 -19.48
CA ASN A 131 -11.25 16.23 -18.79
C ASN A 131 -10.84 16.02 -17.33
N VAL A 132 -10.49 14.79 -16.95
CA VAL A 132 -9.85 14.49 -15.66
C VAL A 132 -8.37 14.34 -15.92
N SER A 133 -7.51 15.00 -15.13
CA SER A 133 -6.07 14.74 -15.19
C SER A 133 -5.82 13.24 -15.01
N TYR A 134 -5.26 12.62 -16.05
CA TYR A 134 -4.85 11.22 -16.09
C TYR A 134 -3.43 11.04 -15.59
N ASP A 135 -2.87 12.01 -14.86
CA ASP A 135 -1.63 11.84 -14.13
C ASP A 135 -1.98 11.33 -12.72
N PRO A 136 -2.15 10.00 -12.52
CA PRO A 136 -2.29 9.48 -11.18
C PRO A 136 -1.01 9.83 -10.44
N TYR A 137 -1.12 10.67 -9.42
CA TYR A 137 -0.06 10.76 -8.45
C TYR A 137 0.09 9.36 -7.84
N GLN A 138 1.27 8.79 -8.06
CA GLN A 138 1.52 7.40 -7.77
C GLN A 138 2.85 7.28 -7.04
N TRP A 139 2.79 6.69 -5.86
CA TRP A 139 3.97 6.32 -5.09
C TRP A 139 4.18 4.83 -5.20
N PHE A 140 5.35 4.42 -5.67
CA PHE A 140 5.79 3.03 -5.63
C PHE A 140 6.72 2.83 -4.45
N LEU A 141 6.36 1.93 -3.54
CA LEU A 141 7.09 1.69 -2.31
C LEU A 141 7.47 0.21 -2.25
N LEU A 142 8.77 -0.07 -2.31
CA LEU A 142 9.29 -1.43 -2.20
C LEU A 142 9.78 -1.69 -0.78
N PHE A 143 9.20 -2.71 -0.15
CA PHE A 143 9.54 -3.16 1.18
C PHE A 143 10.19 -4.54 1.16
N ASP A 144 11.14 -4.78 2.06
CA ASP A 144 11.63 -6.13 2.33
C ASP A 144 10.59 -6.97 3.11
N LYS A 145 10.90 -8.24 3.39
CA LYS A 145 10.02 -9.13 4.17
C LYS A 145 9.81 -8.71 5.63
N LYS A 146 10.61 -7.77 6.14
CA LYS A 146 10.53 -7.20 7.50
C LYS A 146 9.80 -5.85 7.51
N MET A 147 9.26 -5.42 6.37
CA MET A 147 8.61 -4.13 6.18
C MET A 147 9.53 -2.93 6.34
N ASN A 148 10.82 -3.08 6.04
CA ASN A 148 11.72 -1.93 5.86
C ASN A 148 11.58 -1.42 4.42
N LEU A 149 11.47 -0.10 4.24
CA LEU A 149 11.48 0.50 2.92
C LEU A 149 12.88 0.40 2.32
N ILE A 150 13.01 -0.32 1.21
CA ILE A 150 14.29 -0.58 0.52
C ILE A 150 14.48 0.24 -0.75
N SER A 151 13.38 0.64 -1.39
CA SER A 151 13.40 1.49 -2.58
C SER A 151 12.04 2.18 -2.73
N TYR A 152 12.03 3.32 -3.40
CA TYR A 152 10.81 4.01 -3.77
C TYR A 152 10.98 4.69 -5.13
N GLU A 153 9.87 4.94 -5.80
CA GLU A 153 9.77 5.78 -6.99
C GLU A 153 8.58 6.71 -6.79
N LEU A 154 8.87 8.01 -6.84
CA LEU A 154 8.01 9.10 -6.43
C LEU A 154 8.16 10.23 -7.47
N PRO A 155 7.07 10.91 -7.88
CA PRO A 155 7.15 12.00 -8.86
C PRO A 155 7.81 13.28 -8.30
N GLU A 156 7.87 13.43 -6.98
CA GLU A 156 8.45 14.61 -6.32
C GLU A 156 9.98 14.66 -6.42
N GLU A 157 10.57 15.85 -6.29
CA GLU A 157 12.02 16.02 -6.24
C GLU A 157 12.63 15.41 -4.96
N GLU A 158 13.87 14.94 -5.03
CA GLU A 158 14.57 14.26 -3.91
C GLU A 158 14.60 15.10 -2.62
N GLU A 159 14.72 16.42 -2.73
CA GLU A 159 14.69 17.31 -1.55
C GLU A 159 13.30 17.33 -0.90
N THR A 160 12.24 17.46 -1.71
CA THR A 160 10.85 17.36 -1.25
C THR A 160 10.57 16.01 -0.60
N ILE A 161 11.05 14.91 -1.21
CA ILE A 161 10.90 13.56 -0.67
C ILE A 161 11.53 13.47 0.73
N LYS A 162 12.76 13.98 0.91
CA LYS A 162 13.46 13.98 2.21
C LYS A 162 12.71 14.77 3.27
N GLU A 163 12.21 15.96 2.92
CA GLU A 163 11.44 16.80 3.83
C GLU A 163 10.15 16.12 4.27
N VAL A 164 9.41 15.55 3.31
CA VAL A 164 8.16 14.84 3.56
C VAL A 164 8.42 13.59 4.42
N PHE A 165 9.43 12.79 4.10
CA PHE A 165 9.76 11.59 4.87
C PHE A 165 10.15 11.95 6.31
N LYS A 166 10.95 13.00 6.50
CA LYS A 166 11.29 13.51 7.83
C LYS A 166 10.04 13.97 8.59
N LYS A 167 9.16 14.75 7.94
CA LYS A 167 7.92 15.27 8.53
C LYS A 167 7.00 14.15 9.01
N PHE A 168 6.89 13.06 8.25
CA PHE A 168 6.01 11.94 8.56
C PHE A 168 6.72 10.78 9.27
N ASN A 169 7.96 10.95 9.73
CA ASN A 169 8.76 9.92 10.40
C ASN A 169 8.85 8.61 9.57
N ILE A 170 9.07 8.75 8.26
CA ILE A 170 9.33 7.65 7.35
C ILE A 170 10.84 7.40 7.31
N ILE A 171 11.25 6.18 7.63
CA ILE A 171 12.64 5.76 7.56
C ILE A 171 12.84 5.01 6.26
N SER A 172 13.63 5.56 5.35
CA SER A 172 14.12 4.85 4.18
C SER A 172 15.53 4.34 4.44
N HIS A 173 15.77 3.05 4.18
CA HIS A 173 17.13 2.53 4.05
C HIS A 173 17.49 2.65 2.57
N ASN A 174 17.67 3.89 2.09
CA ASN A 174 18.22 4.08 0.75
C ASN A 174 19.61 3.42 0.74
N LYS A 175 19.70 2.26 0.11
CA LYS A 175 20.96 1.88 -0.53
C LYS A 175 21.06 2.80 -1.72
N ALA A 176 21.94 3.80 -1.63
CA ALA A 176 22.36 4.53 -2.82
C ALA A 176 22.67 3.49 -3.91
N SER A 177 22.08 3.67 -5.08
CA SER A 177 22.25 2.86 -6.28
C SER A 177 23.66 3.00 -6.89
N SER A 178 24.69 3.19 -6.06
CA SER A 178 26.10 3.22 -6.47
C SER A 178 26.74 1.83 -6.57
N ASP A 179 26.11 0.79 -6.02
CA ASP A 179 26.75 -0.53 -5.88
C ASP A 179 26.25 -1.59 -6.90
N LEU A 180 25.63 -1.15 -8.00
CA LEU A 180 25.26 -2.03 -9.12
C LEU A 180 26.04 -1.72 -10.42
N GLN A 181 27.13 -0.96 -10.32
CA GLN A 181 28.14 -0.83 -11.37
C GLN A 181 29.50 -1.32 -10.86
N ASN A 182 29.62 -2.63 -10.58
CA ASN A 182 30.87 -3.39 -10.63
C ASN A 182 30.57 -4.88 -10.78
#